data_AF-A0A9C7UT78-F1
#
_entry.id   AF-A0A9C7UT78-F1
#
_cell.length_a   1.000
_cell.length_b   1.000
_cell.length_c   1.000
_cell.angle_alpha   90.00
_cell.angle_beta   90.00
_cell.angle_gamma   90.00
#
_symmetry.space_group_name_H-M   'P 1'
#
loop_
_entity.id
_entity.type
_entity.pdbx_description
1 polymer ?
#
loop_
_entity_poly.entity_id
_entity_poly.type
_entity_poly.pdbx_seq_one_letter_code
_entity_poly.pdbx_strand_id
1 'polypeptide(L)'
;MSVISSPGLRTFIRKSQVRQQYREFLRLVKLAPSSFRQELRDCIRSEFQKHSLETRDDHIAFLLAEGRKRLLDLEKYLKLTR
;
A
#
# COMPACT_ATOMS: atom_id res chain seq x y z
N MET A 1 -21.94 19.06 -11.76
CA MET A 1 -20.80 19.86 -11.24
C MET A 1 -19.52 19.11 -11.56
N SER A 2 -18.79 19.51 -12.60
CA SER A 2 -17.51 18.88 -12.93
C SER A 2 -16.48 19.38 -11.93
N VAL A 3 -16.06 18.51 -11.00
CA VAL A 3 -14.90 18.81 -10.16
C VAL A 3 -13.69 18.73 -11.08
N ILE A 4 -13.33 19.87 -11.68
CA ILE A 4 -12.10 20.03 -12.46
C ILE A 4 -10.95 19.83 -11.47
N SER A 5 -10.58 18.57 -11.28
CA SER A 5 -9.42 18.25 -10.48
C SER A 5 -8.21 18.66 -11.32
N SER A 6 -7.43 19.62 -10.83
CA SER A 6 -6.16 19.97 -11.44
C SER A 6 -5.25 18.73 -11.46
N PRO A 7 -4.44 18.49 -12.52
CA PRO A 7 -3.46 17.40 -12.55
C PRO A 7 -2.57 17.35 -11.29
N GLY A 8 -2.23 18.51 -10.72
CA GLY A 8 -1.47 18.59 -9.46
C GLY A 8 -2.22 18.03 -8.25
N LEU A 9 -3.53 18.28 -8.17
CA LEU A 9 -4.37 17.81 -7.07
C LEU A 9 -4.56 16.29 -7.12
N ARG A 10 -4.79 15.71 -8.31
CA ARG A 10 -4.87 14.25 -8.47
C ARG A 10 -3.59 13.57 -8.02
N THR A 11 -2.43 14.05 -8.51
CA THR A 11 -1.12 13.53 -8.11
C THR A 11 -0.89 13.63 -6.60
N PHE A 12 -1.28 14.76 -5.97
CA PHE A 12 -1.19 14.92 -4.52
C PHE A 12 -2.04 13.88 -3.78
N ILE A 13 -3.30 13.69 -4.19
CA ILE A 13 -4.22 12.71 -3.60
C ILE A 13 -3.64 11.30 -3.74
N ARG A 14 -3.17 10.90 -4.93
CA ARG A 14 -2.55 9.60 -5.17
C ARG A 14 -1.35 9.36 -4.27
N LYS A 15 -0.42 10.31 -4.19
CA LYS A 15 0.74 10.22 -3.29
C LYS A 15 0.32 10.06 -1.83
N SER A 16 -0.76 10.72 -1.41
CA SER A 16 -1.32 10.56 -0.07
C SER A 16 -1.87 9.14 0.16
N GLN A 17 -2.65 8.62 -0.79
CA GLN A 17 -3.21 7.26 -0.76
C GLN A 17 -2.11 6.19 -0.70
N VAL A 18 -1.06 6.31 -1.53
CA VAL A 18 0.09 5.38 -1.52
C VAL A 18 0.79 5.40 -0.17
N ARG A 19 1.08 6.58 0.38
CA ARG A 19 1.70 6.71 1.71
C ARG A 19 0.83 6.13 2.83
N GLN A 20 -0.49 6.30 2.74
CA GLN A 20 -1.42 5.73 3.70
C GLN A 20 -1.39 4.21 3.65
N GLN A 21 -1.52 3.63 2.45
CA GLN A 21 -1.51 2.18 2.27
C GLN A 21 -0.18 1.56 2.72
N TYR A 22 0.96 2.20 2.44
CA TYR A 22 2.27 1.78 2.94
C TYR A 22 2.29 1.69 4.48
N ARG A 23 1.78 2.72 5.16
CA ARG A 23 1.70 2.72 6.62
C ARG A 23 0.77 1.63 7.16
N GLU A 24 -0.32 1.33 6.45
CA GLU A 24 -1.25 0.26 6.83
C GLU A 24 -0.57 -1.11 6.79
N PHE A 25 0.16 -1.42 5.72
CA PHE A 25 0.98 -2.63 5.65
C PHE A 25 2.02 -2.70 6.79
N LEU A 26 2.74 -1.62 7.06
CA LEU A 26 3.71 -1.59 8.17
C LEU A 26 3.08 -1.76 9.55
N ARG A 27 1.80 -1.39 9.74
CA ARG A 27 1.09 -1.69 10.99
C ARG A 27 0.81 -3.18 11.12
N LEU A 28 0.45 -3.86 10.04
CA LEU A 28 0.22 -5.32 10.04
C LEU A 28 1.48 -6.11 10.38
N VAL A 29 2.67 -5.61 10.06
CA VAL A 29 3.95 -6.23 10.49
C VAL A 29 3.99 -6.47 11.99
N LYS A 30 3.34 -5.64 12.82
CA LYS A 30 3.30 -5.82 14.28
C LYS A 30 2.54 -7.07 14.70
N LEU A 31 1.61 -7.56 13.89
CA LEU A 31 0.83 -8.77 14.13
C LEU A 31 1.61 -10.05 13.79
N ALA A 32 2.68 -9.95 12.99
CA ALA A 32 3.47 -11.11 12.61
C ALA A 32 4.32 -11.66 13.78
N PRO A 33 4.61 -12.97 13.79
CA PRO A 33 5.60 -13.57 14.69
C PRO A 33 6.95 -12.86 14.59
N SER A 34 7.65 -12.70 15.72
CA SER A 34 8.90 -11.92 15.81
C SER A 34 9.95 -12.35 14.79
N SER A 35 10.08 -13.66 14.54
CA SER A 35 10.99 -14.24 13.55
C SER A 35 10.71 -13.80 12.11
N PHE A 36 9.45 -13.49 11.78
CA PHE A 36 9.02 -13.15 10.42
C PHE A 36 8.86 -11.63 10.18
N ARG A 37 8.87 -10.81 11.24
CA ARG A 37 8.60 -9.36 11.12
C ARG A 37 9.55 -8.63 10.17
N GLN A 38 10.84 -8.96 10.23
CA GLN A 38 11.84 -8.25 9.44
C GLN A 38 11.70 -8.60 7.96
N GLU A 39 11.56 -9.88 7.65
CA GLU A 39 11.32 -10.36 6.28
C GLU A 39 10.05 -9.75 5.68
N LEU A 40 8.94 -9.76 6.43
CA LEU A 40 7.69 -9.15 5.97
C LEU A 40 7.84 -7.64 5.71
N ARG A 41 8.55 -6.93 6.59
CA ARG A 41 8.83 -5.49 6.41
C ARG A 41 9.63 -5.23 5.15
N ASP A 42 10.67 -6.02 4.90
CA ASP A 42 11.54 -5.86 3.73
C ASP A 42 10.81 -6.20 2.44
N CYS A 43 9.96 -7.24 2.46
CA CYS A 43 9.05 -7.56 1.35
C CYS A 43 8.12 -6.38 1.03
N ILE A 44 7.41 -5.84 2.03
CA ILE A 44 6.53 -4.66 1.86
C ILE A 44 7.32 -3.49 1.28
N ARG A 45 8.51 -3.20 1.82
CA ARG A 45 9.34 -2.10 1.34
C ARG A 45 9.76 -2.30 -0.11
N SER A 46 10.20 -3.51 -0.47
CA SER A 46 10.62 -3.85 -1.83
C SER A 46 9.47 -3.64 -2.82
N GLU A 47 8.26 -4.10 -2.50
CA GLU A 47 7.11 -3.93 -3.40
C GLU A 47 6.75 -2.46 -3.65
N PHE A 48 6.75 -1.62 -2.62
CA PHE A 48 6.52 -0.18 -2.83
C PHE A 48 7.67 0.49 -3.60
N GLN A 49 8.91 0.03 -3.42
CA GLN A 49 10.06 0.56 -4.15
C GLN A 49 10.02 0.20 -5.64
N LYS A 50 9.57 -1.01 -6.01
CA LYS A 50 9.42 -1.46 -7.41
C LYS A 50 8.56 -0.50 -8.25
N HIS A 51 7.56 0.13 -7.63
CA HIS A 51 6.64 1.05 -8.31
C HIS A 51 6.86 2.53 -7.96
N SER A 52 7.99 2.87 -7.33
CA SER A 52 8.24 4.24 -6.81
C SER A 52 8.33 5.32 -7.89
N LEU A 53 8.67 4.95 -9.13
CA LEU A 53 8.76 5.84 -10.30
C LEU A 53 7.49 5.84 -11.16
N GLU A 54 6.43 5.14 -10.75
CA GLU A 54 5.19 5.11 -11.50
C GLU A 54 4.53 6.48 -11.53
N THR A 55 4.12 6.93 -12.71
CA THR A 55 3.52 8.25 -12.96
C THR A 55 2.15 8.18 -13.61
N ARG A 56 1.77 7.00 -14.14
CA ARG A 56 0.48 6.79 -14.78
C ARG A 56 -0.63 6.63 -13.74
N ASP A 57 -1.59 7.56 -13.73
CA ASP A 57 -2.65 7.59 -12.70
C ASP A 57 -3.52 6.33 -12.70
N ASP A 58 -3.84 5.79 -13.89
CA ASP A 58 -4.60 4.55 -14.07
C ASP A 58 -3.89 3.36 -13.42
N HIS A 59 -2.57 3.26 -13.61
CA HIS A 59 -1.78 2.19 -13.03
C HIS A 59 -1.61 2.36 -11.51
N ILE A 60 -1.38 3.58 -11.02
CA ILE A 60 -1.35 3.86 -9.57
C ILE A 60 -2.71 3.50 -8.93
N ALA A 61 -3.82 3.84 -9.58
CA ALA A 61 -5.15 3.51 -9.09
C ALA A 61 -5.37 1.99 -9.04
N PHE A 62 -4.91 1.27 -10.06
CA PHE A 62 -4.92 -0.19 -10.10
C PHE A 62 -4.09 -0.80 -8.96
N LEU A 63 -2.84 -0.38 -8.79
CA LEU A 63 -1.95 -0.86 -7.73
C LEU A 63 -2.52 -0.59 -6.34
N LEU A 64 -3.13 0.59 -6.13
CA LEU A 64 -3.83 0.89 -4.88
C LEU A 64 -5.01 -0.04 -4.63
N ALA A 65 -5.78 -0.41 -5.66
CA ALA A 65 -6.90 -1.34 -5.54
C ALA A 65 -6.42 -2.77 -5.24
N GLU A 66 -5.36 -3.21 -5.91
CA GLU A 66 -4.73 -4.50 -5.65
C GLU A 66 -4.14 -4.56 -4.23
N GLY A 67 -3.39 -3.53 -3.83
CA GLY A 67 -2.82 -3.41 -2.49
C GLY A 67 -3.88 -3.45 -1.39
N ARG A 68 -5.09 -2.91 -1.62
CA ARG A 68 -6.19 -3.00 -0.64
C ARG A 68 -6.66 -4.44 -0.44
N LYS A 69 -6.76 -5.23 -1.52
CA LYS A 69 -7.12 -6.66 -1.43
C LYS A 69 -6.04 -7.43 -0.65
N ARG A 70 -4.77 -7.25 -1.05
CA ARG A 70 -3.62 -7.88 -0.38
C ARG A 70 -3.52 -7.51 1.10
N LEU A 71 -3.86 -6.28 1.47
CA LEU A 71 -3.87 -5.82 2.86
C LEU A 71 -4.91 -6.60 3.70
N LEU A 72 -6.13 -6.76 3.18
CA LEU A 72 -7.20 -7.52 3.84
C LEU A 72 -6.82 -9.00 4.00
N ASP A 73 -6.25 -9.59 2.94
CA ASP A 73 -5.82 -10.99 2.95
C ASP A 73 -4.68 -11.21 3.96
N LEU A 74 -3.68 -10.32 3.98
CA LEU A 74 -2.58 -10.36 4.94
C LEU A 74 -3.06 -10.18 6.37
N GLU A 75 -3.97 -9.23 6.63
CA GLU A 75 -4.54 -9.03 7.97
C GLU A 75 -5.26 -10.29 8.44
N LYS A 76 -6.08 -10.91 7.59
CA LYS A 76 -6.77 -12.17 7.90
C LYS A 76 -5.78 -13.28 8.22
N TYR A 77 -4.76 -13.46 7.38
CA TYR A 77 -3.71 -14.47 7.59
C TYR A 77 -2.96 -14.27 8.91
N LEU A 78 -2.54 -13.05 9.22
CA LEU A 78 -1.80 -12.75 10.45
C LEU A 78 -2.66 -12.88 11.72
N LYS A 79 -3.97 -12.65 11.63
CA LYS A 79 -4.89 -12.89 12.75
C LYS A 79 -5.11 -14.38 13.03
N LEU A 80 -5.02 -15.23 12.01
CA LEU A 80 -5.20 -16.69 12.13
C LEU A 80 -3.94 -17.40 12.61
N THR A 81 -2.76 -16.81 12.41
CA THR A 81 -1.46 -17.37 12.82
C THR A 81 -0.99 -16.88 14.19
N ARG A 82 -1.86 -16.18 14.93
CA ARG A 82 -1.60 -15.70 16.31
C ARG A 82 -1.95 -16.75 17.36
#